data_AF-K1Z597-F1
#
_entry.id   AF-K1Z597-F1
#
_cell.length_a   1.000
_cell.length_b   1.000
_cell.length_c   1.000
_cell.angle_alpha   90.00
_cell.angle_beta   90.00
_cell.angle_gamma   90.00
#
_symmetry.space_group_name_H-M   'P 1'
#
loop_
_entity.id
_entity.type
_entity.pdbx_description
1 polymer ?
#
loop_
_entity_poly.entity_id
_entity_poly.type
_entity_poly.pdbx_seq_one_letter_code
_entity_poly.pdbx_strand_id
1 'polypeptide(L)'
;MTAWRENLILLTLWGMNLSWLYGWAAVLMLAGFGRLFPQSDAIMLSGLAVLLTVFTRRRGWRNVYILGLHLVVLILACGAVLYHFAQAELPFYRVVWLVELFSRTKSPGQWLLLGVALGWGLAFWAAGTRLAARPRDHITISNYFDAGIIAFVLLHLLEAILKTEGGIVLTELSLPRIFLAFFLFGVVAFCLARCQGQGRSDFLVGFRGIGVVLGFASLTLALGGGLIALFLPVLTAAAKTGVAVLQTVFAPAGAFLVKILTFFFGHGRMKQDQAGTQSGQDALLQTITGWQPEGWLVLLQEALLVLTIGVIFLLALALTVLVGWQLVWWLAQKTGKASPGPSPWWMVWAMIVKIAAAFAAKLRRLRRPSSRAADPVQLYRTLTIWGERSGLALLLSETPSQ
;
A
#
# COMPACT_ATOMS: atom_id res chain seq x y z
N MET A 1 -20.48 -11.68 20.38
CA MET A 1 -21.28 -11.57 19.14
C MET A 1 -21.75 -12.97 18.76
N THR A 2 -22.95 -13.13 18.20
CA THR A 2 -23.39 -14.44 17.69
C THR A 2 -22.67 -14.73 16.37
N ALA A 3 -22.16 -15.96 16.19
CA ALA A 3 -21.33 -16.35 15.04
C ALA A 3 -22.01 -16.06 13.68
N TRP A 4 -23.33 -16.20 13.60
CA TRP A 4 -24.11 -15.91 12.39
C TRP A 4 -24.04 -14.44 11.96
N ARG A 5 -23.97 -13.51 12.91
CA ARG A 5 -23.95 -12.07 12.62
C ARG A 5 -22.58 -11.63 12.09
N GLU A 6 -21.50 -12.17 12.65
CA GLU A 6 -20.15 -11.92 12.13
C GLU A 6 -19.99 -12.42 10.69
N ASN A 7 -20.58 -13.58 10.38
CA ASN A 7 -20.60 -14.13 9.02
C ASN A 7 -21.42 -13.25 8.06
N LEU A 8 -22.58 -12.74 8.51
CA LEU A 8 -23.40 -11.85 7.70
C LEU A 8 -22.69 -10.52 7.40
N ILE A 9 -22.02 -9.92 8.40
CA ILE A 9 -21.19 -8.72 8.21
C ILE A 9 -20.05 -9.00 7.23
N LEU A 10 -19.40 -10.16 7.34
CA LEU A 10 -18.34 -10.55 6.40
C LEU A 10 -18.87 -10.69 4.97
N LEU A 11 -20.03 -11.30 4.79
CA LEU A 11 -20.67 -11.49 3.49
C LEU A 11 -21.02 -10.15 2.84
N THR A 12 -21.61 -9.21 3.60
CA THR A 12 -21.97 -7.90 3.07
C THR A 12 -20.74 -7.04 2.80
N LEU A 13 -19.72 -7.09 3.67
CA LEU A 13 -18.42 -6.48 3.38
C LEU A 13 -17.77 -7.05 2.11
N TRP A 14 -17.89 -8.36 1.89
CA TRP A 14 -17.36 -9.01 0.70
C TRP A 14 -18.09 -8.57 -0.56
N GLY A 15 -19.43 -8.56 -0.56
CA GLY A 15 -20.22 -8.06 -1.68
C GLY A 15 -19.94 -6.59 -2.00
N MET A 16 -19.80 -5.75 -0.96
CA MET A 16 -19.42 -4.35 -1.12
C MET A 16 -18.03 -4.25 -1.76
N ASN A 17 -17.03 -4.96 -1.22
CA ASN A 17 -15.65 -4.91 -1.70
C ASN A 17 -15.52 -5.41 -3.15
N LEU A 18 -16.18 -6.52 -3.44
CA LEU A 18 -16.23 -7.11 -4.76
C LEU A 18 -16.80 -6.13 -5.79
N SER A 19 -17.85 -5.39 -5.43
CA SER A 19 -18.55 -4.49 -6.36
C SER A 19 -17.65 -3.37 -6.88
N TRP A 20 -16.99 -2.61 -6.00
CA TRP A 20 -16.14 -1.49 -6.46
C TRP A 20 -14.87 -1.99 -7.15
N LEU A 21 -14.25 -3.07 -6.66
CA LEU A 21 -13.06 -3.66 -7.29
C LEU A 21 -13.39 -4.25 -8.68
N TYR A 22 -14.54 -4.90 -8.82
CA TYR A 22 -15.02 -5.40 -10.11
C TYR A 22 -15.35 -4.26 -11.08
N GLY A 23 -15.91 -3.14 -10.60
CA GLY A 23 -16.11 -1.95 -11.43
C GLY A 23 -14.82 -1.50 -12.11
N TRP A 24 -13.71 -1.42 -11.36
CA TRP A 24 -12.39 -1.11 -11.92
C TRP A 24 -11.88 -2.16 -12.91
N ALA A 25 -11.97 -3.44 -12.55
CA ALA A 25 -11.55 -4.53 -13.43
C ALA A 25 -12.32 -4.50 -14.76
N ALA A 26 -13.64 -4.32 -14.69
CA ALA A 26 -14.51 -4.30 -15.85
C ALA A 26 -14.24 -3.10 -16.76
N VAL A 27 -14.15 -1.88 -16.21
CA VAL A 27 -13.86 -0.67 -17.02
C VAL A 27 -12.49 -0.76 -17.68
N LEU A 28 -11.45 -1.11 -16.92
CA LEU A 28 -10.09 -1.15 -17.46
C LEU A 28 -9.90 -2.26 -18.50
N MET A 29 -10.50 -3.43 -18.27
CA MET A 29 -10.42 -4.53 -19.23
C MET A 29 -11.24 -4.24 -20.50
N LEU A 30 -12.44 -3.67 -20.36
CA LEU A 30 -13.28 -3.34 -21.50
C LEU A 30 -12.69 -2.19 -22.32
N ALA A 31 -12.17 -1.14 -21.67
CA ALA A 31 -11.53 -0.03 -22.36
C ALA A 31 -10.20 -0.41 -23.01
N GLY A 32 -9.38 -1.23 -22.34
CA GLY A 32 -8.04 -1.60 -22.83
C GLY A 32 -8.04 -2.73 -23.85
N PHE A 33 -8.96 -3.69 -23.74
CA PHE A 33 -8.93 -4.93 -24.52
C PHE A 33 -10.26 -5.31 -25.18
N GLY A 34 -11.32 -4.50 -25.00
CA GLY A 34 -12.65 -4.82 -25.54
C GLY A 34 -13.27 -6.08 -24.93
N ARG A 35 -12.81 -6.51 -23.75
CA ARG A 35 -13.29 -7.73 -23.08
C ARG A 35 -13.55 -7.46 -21.61
N LEU A 36 -14.67 -7.94 -21.09
CA LEU A 36 -14.97 -7.87 -19.67
C LEU A 36 -14.16 -8.92 -18.88
N PHE A 37 -13.73 -8.54 -17.67
CA PHE A 37 -13.30 -9.54 -16.71
C PHE A 37 -14.51 -10.37 -16.26
N PRO A 38 -14.48 -11.71 -16.31
CA PRO A 38 -15.64 -12.51 -15.95
C PRO A 38 -16.04 -12.31 -14.48
N GLN A 39 -17.32 -11.98 -14.25
CA GLN A 39 -17.83 -11.80 -12.90
C GLN A 39 -17.75 -13.10 -12.06
N SER A 40 -17.94 -14.25 -12.70
CA SER A 40 -17.77 -15.58 -12.09
C SER A 40 -16.37 -15.75 -11.49
N ASP A 41 -15.35 -15.31 -12.22
CA ASP A 41 -13.96 -15.49 -11.83
C ASP A 41 -13.60 -14.55 -10.68
N ALA A 42 -14.12 -13.31 -10.71
CA ALA A 42 -13.96 -12.36 -9.62
C ALA A 42 -14.61 -12.87 -8.32
N ILE A 43 -15.83 -13.43 -8.42
CA ILE A 43 -16.53 -14.07 -7.31
C ILE A 43 -15.72 -15.26 -6.78
N MET A 44 -15.28 -16.14 -7.68
CA MET A 44 -14.52 -17.34 -7.32
C MET A 44 -13.20 -16.98 -6.61
N LEU A 45 -12.38 -16.10 -7.20
CA LEU A 45 -11.07 -15.73 -6.65
C LEU A 45 -11.19 -15.06 -5.29
N SER A 46 -12.05 -14.04 -5.19
CA SER A 46 -12.22 -13.31 -3.93
C SER A 46 -12.91 -14.17 -2.86
N GLY A 47 -13.91 -14.96 -3.25
CA GLY A 47 -14.65 -15.86 -2.36
C GLY A 47 -13.77 -16.98 -1.82
N LEU A 48 -13.01 -17.67 -2.67
CA LEU A 48 -12.04 -18.68 -2.24
C LEU A 48 -10.98 -18.08 -1.32
N ALA A 49 -10.45 -16.91 -1.64
CA ALA A 49 -9.51 -16.21 -0.77
C ALA A 49 -10.09 -15.93 0.61
N VAL A 50 -11.34 -15.43 0.69
CA VAL A 50 -12.04 -15.18 1.95
C VAL A 50 -12.25 -16.47 2.74
N LEU A 51 -12.83 -17.50 2.10
CA LEU A 51 -13.14 -18.78 2.73
C LEU A 51 -11.87 -19.45 3.27
N LEU A 52 -10.80 -19.45 2.47
CA LEU A 52 -9.54 -20.07 2.84
C LEU A 52 -8.87 -19.33 4.00
N THR A 53 -8.88 -18.00 3.97
CA THR A 53 -8.35 -17.21 5.08
C THR A 53 -9.18 -17.43 6.34
N VAL A 54 -10.52 -17.43 6.28
CA VAL A 54 -11.37 -17.71 7.46
C VAL A 54 -11.12 -19.12 8.00
N PHE A 55 -11.01 -20.11 7.13
CA PHE A 55 -10.80 -21.51 7.50
C PHE A 55 -9.45 -21.78 8.16
N THR A 56 -8.40 -21.08 7.70
CA THR A 56 -7.04 -21.23 8.23
C THR A 56 -6.75 -20.35 9.45
N ARG A 57 -7.49 -19.24 9.62
CA ARG A 57 -7.25 -18.30 10.72
C ARG A 57 -7.54 -18.94 12.09
N ARG A 58 -6.67 -18.66 13.06
CA ARG A 58 -6.82 -19.01 14.50
C ARG A 58 -6.89 -20.52 14.80
N ARG A 59 -6.49 -21.39 13.87
CA ARG A 59 -6.53 -22.86 14.04
C ARG A 59 -5.25 -23.49 14.59
N GLY A 60 -4.23 -22.71 14.93
CA GLY A 60 -2.96 -23.27 15.42
C GLY A 60 -2.04 -23.82 14.32
N TRP A 61 -2.39 -23.62 13.05
CA TRP A 61 -1.63 -24.13 11.91
C TRP A 61 -0.32 -23.37 11.74
N ARG A 62 0.72 -24.05 11.27
CA ARG A 62 1.99 -23.40 10.89
C ARG A 62 1.79 -22.53 9.66
N ASN A 63 2.44 -21.37 9.62
CA ASN A 63 2.35 -20.44 8.49
C ASN A 63 2.78 -21.07 7.16
N VAL A 64 3.73 -22.01 7.16
CA VAL A 64 4.12 -22.75 5.95
C VAL A 64 2.96 -23.55 5.33
N TYR A 65 2.12 -24.18 6.15
CA TYR A 65 0.97 -24.95 5.65
C TYR A 65 -0.13 -24.03 5.11
N ILE A 66 -0.35 -22.90 5.79
CA ILE A 66 -1.31 -21.89 5.34
C ILE A 66 -0.86 -21.30 4.01
N LEU A 67 0.42 -20.92 3.89
CA LEU A 67 0.98 -20.37 2.67
C LEU A 67 0.94 -21.39 1.52
N GLY A 68 1.34 -22.64 1.78
CA GLY A 68 1.27 -23.71 0.79
C GLY A 68 -0.16 -23.94 0.29
N LEU A 69 -1.14 -23.96 1.20
CA LEU A 69 -2.53 -24.11 0.83
C LEU A 69 -3.06 -22.92 0.02
N HIS A 70 -2.74 -21.69 0.43
CA HIS A 70 -3.08 -20.49 -0.35
C HIS A 70 -2.43 -20.51 -1.74
N LEU A 71 -1.18 -20.94 -1.85
CA LEU A 71 -0.45 -21.02 -3.12
C LEU A 71 -1.11 -22.03 -4.06
N VAL A 72 -1.44 -23.23 -3.57
CA VAL A 72 -2.08 -24.28 -4.39
C VAL A 72 -3.43 -23.79 -4.92
N VAL A 73 -4.29 -23.25 -4.06
CA VAL A 73 -5.62 -22.78 -4.48
C VAL A 73 -5.51 -21.56 -5.40
N LEU A 74 -4.55 -20.66 -5.15
CA LEU A 74 -4.30 -19.52 -6.04
C LEU A 74 -3.82 -19.96 -7.42
N ILE A 75 -2.90 -20.92 -7.51
CA ILE A 75 -2.43 -21.46 -8.80
C ILE A 75 -3.60 -22.04 -9.59
N LEU A 76 -4.47 -22.82 -8.95
CA LEU A 76 -5.64 -23.40 -9.60
C LEU A 76 -6.63 -22.30 -10.06
N ALA A 77 -6.89 -21.29 -9.22
CA ALA A 77 -7.80 -20.20 -9.54
C ALA A 77 -7.26 -19.29 -10.67
N CYS A 78 -5.96 -18.98 -10.66
CA CYS A 78 -5.29 -18.27 -11.76
C CYS A 78 -5.27 -19.11 -13.04
N GLY A 79 -5.09 -20.44 -12.92
CA GLY A 79 -5.22 -21.37 -14.04
C GLY A 79 -6.60 -21.30 -14.68
N ALA A 80 -7.67 -21.22 -13.87
CA ALA A 80 -9.03 -21.09 -14.37
C ALA A 80 -9.28 -19.76 -15.10
N VAL A 81 -8.72 -18.64 -14.60
CA VAL A 81 -8.75 -17.35 -15.31
C VAL A 81 -8.03 -17.46 -16.66
N LEU A 82 -6.81 -18.03 -16.67
CA LEU A 82 -6.06 -18.23 -17.90
C LEU A 82 -6.83 -19.08 -18.90
N TYR A 83 -7.43 -20.17 -18.42
CA TYR A 83 -8.26 -21.06 -19.23
C TYR A 83 -9.43 -20.32 -19.89
N HIS A 84 -10.12 -19.46 -19.14
CA HIS A 84 -11.21 -18.62 -19.67
C HIS A 84 -10.72 -17.69 -20.79
N PHE A 85 -9.63 -16.95 -20.55
CA PHE A 85 -9.11 -16.00 -21.53
C PHE A 85 -8.40 -16.64 -22.71
N ALA A 86 -7.86 -17.84 -22.54
CA ALA A 86 -7.24 -18.64 -23.59
C ALA A 86 -8.26 -19.23 -24.58
N GLN A 87 -9.55 -19.21 -24.24
CA GLN A 87 -10.62 -19.84 -25.03
C GLN A 87 -10.29 -21.31 -25.34
N ALA A 88 -9.80 -22.05 -24.34
CA ALA A 88 -9.43 -23.44 -24.51
C ALA A 88 -10.67 -24.31 -24.81
N GLU A 89 -10.60 -25.12 -25.87
CA GLU A 89 -11.67 -26.04 -26.28
C GLU A 89 -11.68 -27.32 -25.44
N LEU A 90 -10.52 -27.72 -24.93
CA LEU A 90 -10.33 -28.91 -24.11
C LEU A 90 -10.75 -28.66 -22.67
N PRO A 91 -11.34 -29.64 -21.95
CA PRO A 91 -11.73 -29.45 -20.54
C PRO A 91 -10.57 -29.02 -19.64
N PHE A 92 -10.87 -28.16 -18.64
CA PHE A 92 -9.90 -27.59 -17.71
C PHE A 92 -8.97 -28.61 -17.02
N TYR A 93 -9.47 -29.80 -16.68
CA TYR A 93 -8.69 -30.84 -16.00
C TYR A 93 -7.65 -31.53 -16.91
N ARG A 94 -7.73 -31.33 -18.23
CA ARG A 94 -6.72 -31.83 -19.17
C ARG A 94 -5.62 -30.79 -19.33
N VAL A 95 -4.49 -31.00 -18.67
CA VAL A 95 -3.32 -30.09 -18.67
C VAL A 95 -2.77 -29.77 -20.08
N VAL A 96 -3.20 -30.51 -21.11
CA VAL A 96 -2.90 -30.26 -22.53
C VAL A 96 -3.21 -28.83 -22.96
N TRP A 97 -4.29 -28.20 -22.46
CA TRP A 97 -4.61 -26.81 -22.79
C TRP A 97 -3.49 -25.83 -22.39
N LEU A 98 -2.73 -26.15 -21.34
CA LEU A 98 -1.64 -25.32 -20.86
C LEU A 98 -0.43 -25.41 -21.78
N VAL A 99 -0.17 -26.59 -22.36
CA VAL A 99 0.85 -26.74 -23.40
C VAL A 99 0.44 -25.97 -24.66
N GLU A 100 -0.83 -26.06 -25.06
CA GLU A 100 -1.38 -25.27 -26.18
C GLU A 100 -1.32 -23.76 -25.94
N LEU A 101 -1.46 -23.34 -24.68
CA LEU A 101 -1.31 -21.94 -24.30
C LEU A 101 0.09 -21.42 -24.60
N PHE A 102 1.14 -22.22 -24.46
CA PHE A 102 2.52 -21.77 -24.73
C PHE A 102 2.99 -22.10 -26.14
N SER A 103 2.40 -23.09 -26.81
CA SER A 103 2.81 -23.49 -28.17
C SER A 103 2.16 -22.65 -29.28
N ARG A 104 0.94 -22.13 -29.07
CA ARG A 104 0.29 -21.26 -30.06
C ARG A 104 0.95 -19.88 -30.07
N THR A 105 1.37 -19.42 -31.24
CA THR A 105 1.86 -18.05 -31.45
C THR A 105 0.78 -17.03 -31.09
N LYS A 106 1.04 -16.22 -30.07
CA LYS A 106 0.13 -15.17 -29.58
C LYS A 106 0.70 -13.80 -29.90
N SER A 107 -0.20 -12.85 -30.21
CA SER A 107 0.23 -11.47 -30.38
C SER A 107 0.67 -10.87 -29.04
N PRO A 108 1.54 -9.83 -29.03
CA PRO A 108 1.92 -9.14 -27.80
C PRO A 108 0.72 -8.63 -26.99
N GLY A 109 -0.35 -8.19 -27.67
CA GLY A 109 -1.60 -7.75 -27.03
C GLY A 109 -2.33 -8.88 -26.29
N GLN A 110 -2.28 -10.11 -26.81
CA GLN A 110 -2.87 -11.27 -26.11
C GLN A 110 -2.07 -11.65 -24.86
N TRP A 111 -0.75 -11.57 -24.90
CA TRP A 111 0.08 -11.77 -23.70
C TRP A 111 -0.17 -10.69 -22.66
N LEU A 112 -0.31 -9.43 -23.09
CA LEU A 112 -0.67 -8.33 -22.21
C LEU A 112 -2.05 -8.54 -21.58
N LEU A 113 -3.06 -8.95 -22.35
CA LEU A 113 -4.39 -9.29 -21.85
C LEU A 113 -4.33 -10.38 -20.76
N LEU A 114 -3.61 -11.48 -21.02
CA LEU A 114 -3.45 -12.57 -20.06
C LEU A 114 -2.73 -12.08 -18.78
N GLY A 115 -1.69 -11.27 -18.94
CA GLY A 115 -0.96 -10.66 -17.83
C GLY A 115 -1.84 -9.75 -16.97
N VAL A 116 -2.65 -8.89 -17.60
CA VAL A 116 -3.59 -8.00 -16.89
C VAL A 116 -4.72 -8.79 -16.23
N ALA A 117 -5.25 -9.83 -16.90
CA ALA A 117 -6.26 -10.72 -16.32
C ALA A 117 -5.72 -11.45 -15.08
N LEU A 118 -4.48 -11.96 -15.13
CA LEU A 118 -3.80 -12.52 -13.97
C LEU A 118 -3.59 -11.47 -12.87
N GLY A 119 -3.19 -10.26 -13.23
CA GLY A 119 -3.03 -9.14 -12.30
C GLY A 119 -4.33 -8.85 -11.54
N TRP A 120 -5.47 -8.80 -12.24
CA TRP A 120 -6.78 -8.69 -11.61
C TRP A 120 -7.11 -9.89 -10.74
N GLY A 121 -6.79 -11.10 -11.19
CA GLY A 121 -6.96 -12.31 -10.38
C GLY A 121 -6.23 -12.24 -9.03
N LEU A 122 -4.96 -11.79 -9.07
CA LEU A 122 -4.17 -11.54 -7.86
C LEU A 122 -4.76 -10.41 -7.02
N ALA A 123 -5.28 -9.34 -7.63
CA ALA A 123 -5.93 -8.24 -6.92
C ALA A 123 -7.19 -8.72 -6.18
N PHE A 124 -8.06 -9.53 -6.81
CA PHE A 124 -9.24 -10.12 -6.16
C PHE A 124 -8.85 -11.06 -5.03
N TRP A 125 -7.81 -11.87 -5.21
CA TRP A 125 -7.30 -12.76 -4.18
C TRP A 125 -6.74 -11.97 -2.98
N ALA A 126 -5.91 -10.95 -3.24
CA ALA A 126 -5.36 -10.07 -2.22
C ALA A 126 -6.46 -9.29 -1.48
N ALA A 127 -7.49 -8.82 -2.19
CA ALA A 127 -8.64 -8.16 -1.58
C ALA A 127 -9.41 -9.11 -0.66
N GLY A 128 -9.70 -10.34 -1.10
CA GLY A 128 -10.39 -11.34 -0.29
C GLY A 128 -9.63 -11.75 0.97
N THR A 129 -8.34 -12.05 0.84
CA THR A 129 -7.47 -12.40 2.00
C THR A 129 -7.38 -11.25 3.00
N ARG A 130 -7.18 -10.01 2.54
CA ARG A 130 -7.15 -8.81 3.39
C ARG A 130 -8.50 -8.59 4.08
N LEU A 131 -9.61 -8.75 3.37
CA LEU A 131 -10.94 -8.57 3.92
C LEU A 131 -11.22 -9.55 5.07
N ALA A 132 -10.88 -10.84 4.89
CA ALA A 132 -11.06 -11.85 5.92
C ALA A 132 -10.21 -11.62 7.18
N ALA A 133 -9.06 -10.92 7.04
CA ALA A 133 -8.17 -10.58 8.14
C ALA A 133 -8.63 -9.33 8.93
N ARG A 134 -9.43 -8.45 8.34
CA ARG A 134 -9.73 -7.13 8.91
C ARG A 134 -10.66 -7.15 10.15
N PRO A 135 -10.55 -6.14 11.02
CA PRO A 135 -11.54 -5.82 12.03
C PRO A 135 -12.93 -5.51 11.40
N ARG A 136 -14.00 -5.74 12.16
CA ARG A 136 -15.41 -5.58 11.73
C ARG A 136 -16.15 -4.52 12.54
N ASP A 137 -15.41 -3.52 13.00
CA ASP A 137 -15.92 -2.36 13.71
C ASP A 137 -16.55 -1.35 12.75
N HIS A 138 -17.45 -0.53 13.28
CA HIS A 138 -18.19 0.47 12.51
C HIS A 138 -17.26 1.46 11.79
N ILE A 139 -16.16 1.90 12.41
CA ILE A 139 -15.25 2.89 11.83
C ILE A 139 -14.54 2.29 10.61
N THR A 140 -14.00 1.06 10.73
CA THR A 140 -13.38 0.37 9.60
C THR A 140 -14.36 0.16 8.44
N ILE A 141 -15.61 -0.19 8.73
CA ILE A 141 -16.63 -0.39 7.68
C ILE A 141 -16.97 0.94 6.99
N SER A 142 -17.10 2.03 7.77
CA SER A 142 -17.36 3.38 7.24
C SER A 142 -16.27 3.84 6.29
N ASN A 143 -15.02 3.77 6.72
CA ASN A 143 -13.88 4.19 5.91
C ASN A 143 -13.80 3.42 4.58
N TYR A 144 -14.24 2.16 4.57
CA TYR A 144 -14.22 1.32 3.38
C TYR A 144 -15.35 1.63 2.41
N PHE A 145 -16.53 1.96 2.95
CA PHE A 145 -17.61 2.47 2.15
C PHE A 145 -17.25 3.81 1.50
N ASP A 146 -16.64 4.72 2.26
CA ASP A 146 -16.19 6.02 1.73
C ASP A 146 -15.13 5.83 0.64
N ALA A 147 -14.16 4.92 0.85
CA ALA A 147 -13.18 4.56 -0.17
C ALA A 147 -13.83 3.97 -1.43
N GLY A 148 -14.88 3.16 -1.28
CA GLY A 148 -15.65 2.63 -2.40
C GLY A 148 -16.41 3.72 -3.17
N ILE A 149 -17.02 4.68 -2.47
CA ILE A 149 -17.64 5.86 -3.10
C ILE A 149 -16.61 6.64 -3.91
N ILE A 150 -15.46 6.98 -3.30
CA ILE A 150 -14.38 7.67 -3.99
C ILE A 150 -13.95 6.88 -5.23
N ALA A 151 -13.79 5.57 -5.11
CA ALA A 151 -13.45 4.70 -6.22
C ALA A 151 -14.49 4.74 -7.35
N PHE A 152 -15.79 4.76 -7.05
CA PHE A 152 -16.84 4.90 -8.06
C PHE A 152 -16.88 6.30 -8.70
N VAL A 153 -16.64 7.36 -7.92
CA VAL A 153 -16.55 8.72 -8.47
C VAL A 153 -15.41 8.80 -9.47
N LEU A 154 -14.23 8.28 -9.11
CA LEU A 154 -13.08 8.19 -10.01
C LEU A 154 -13.38 7.34 -11.24
N LEU A 155 -14.11 6.24 -11.08
CA LEU A 155 -14.51 5.36 -12.18
C LEU A 155 -15.44 6.07 -13.18
N HIS A 156 -16.42 6.85 -12.70
CA HIS A 156 -17.31 7.62 -13.57
C HIS A 156 -16.58 8.79 -14.24
N LEU A 157 -15.60 9.42 -13.57
CA LEU A 157 -14.74 10.42 -14.20
C LEU A 157 -13.91 9.79 -15.32
N LEU A 158 -13.36 8.59 -15.09
CA LEU A 158 -12.63 7.85 -16.11
C LEU A 158 -13.53 7.48 -17.29
N GLU A 159 -14.74 6.97 -17.05
CA GLU A 159 -15.72 6.68 -18.10
C GLU A 159 -16.06 7.94 -18.91
N ALA A 160 -16.27 9.08 -18.25
CA ALA A 160 -16.53 10.34 -18.92
C ALA A 160 -15.37 10.75 -19.83
N ILE A 161 -14.12 10.68 -19.35
CA ILE A 161 -12.92 10.98 -20.14
C ILE A 161 -12.79 10.02 -21.33
N LEU A 162 -13.00 8.72 -21.12
CA LEU A 162 -12.96 7.71 -22.18
C LEU A 162 -14.00 7.98 -23.26
N LYS A 163 -15.18 8.47 -22.87
CA LYS A 163 -16.26 8.82 -23.79
C LYS A 163 -15.98 10.13 -24.55
N THR A 164 -15.50 11.17 -23.87
CA THR A 164 -15.33 12.50 -24.49
C THR A 164 -14.03 12.61 -25.30
N GLU A 165 -12.92 12.13 -24.75
CA GLU A 165 -11.58 12.24 -25.38
C GLU A 165 -11.21 10.97 -26.16
N GLY A 166 -11.59 9.80 -25.62
CA GLY A 166 -11.25 8.51 -26.22
C GLY A 166 -12.23 8.03 -27.30
N GLY A 167 -13.45 8.57 -27.35
CA GLY A 167 -14.54 8.07 -28.20
C GLY A 167 -14.98 6.63 -27.86
N ILE A 168 -14.54 6.08 -26.72
CA ILE A 168 -14.83 4.71 -26.30
C ILE A 168 -16.13 4.71 -25.49
N VAL A 169 -17.16 4.03 -25.99
CA VAL A 169 -18.43 3.85 -25.28
C VAL A 169 -18.51 2.43 -24.73
N LEU A 170 -18.60 2.31 -23.41
CA LEU A 170 -18.65 1.03 -22.69
C LEU A 170 -20.09 0.47 -22.65
N THR A 171 -20.66 0.10 -23.80
CA THR A 171 -22.05 -0.35 -23.92
C THR A 171 -22.37 -1.64 -23.17
N GLU A 172 -21.39 -2.55 -23.02
CA GLU A 172 -21.59 -3.85 -22.38
C GLU A 172 -21.55 -3.79 -20.83
N LEU A 173 -21.17 -2.66 -20.24
CA LEU A 173 -20.99 -2.52 -18.79
C LEU A 173 -22.05 -1.61 -18.17
N SER A 174 -22.81 -2.13 -17.21
CA SER A 174 -23.75 -1.33 -16.42
C SER A 174 -23.14 -0.92 -15.08
N LEU A 175 -22.39 0.19 -15.06
CA LEU A 175 -21.87 0.77 -13.81
C LEU A 175 -22.96 1.08 -12.78
N PRO A 176 -24.16 1.58 -13.15
CA PRO A 176 -25.24 1.80 -12.20
C PRO A 176 -25.67 0.53 -11.46
N ARG A 177 -25.65 -0.63 -12.13
CA ARG A 177 -25.97 -1.92 -11.50
C ARG A 177 -24.94 -2.32 -10.46
N ILE A 178 -23.66 -2.14 -10.79
CA ILE A 178 -22.53 -2.45 -9.88
C ILE A 178 -22.55 -1.49 -8.68
N PHE A 179 -22.85 -0.22 -8.91
CA PHE A 179 -23.02 0.79 -7.87
C PHE A 179 -24.21 0.47 -6.95
N LEU A 180 -25.34 0.03 -7.49
CA LEU A 180 -26.49 -0.40 -6.71
C LEU A 180 -26.13 -1.60 -5.80
N ALA A 181 -25.43 -2.59 -6.34
CA ALA A 181 -24.95 -3.73 -5.55
C ALA A 181 -24.03 -3.28 -4.42
N PHE A 182 -23.07 -2.39 -4.72
CA PHE A 182 -22.19 -1.77 -3.72
C PHE A 182 -22.99 -1.09 -2.61
N PHE A 183 -23.97 -0.26 -2.96
CA PHE A 183 -24.80 0.47 -2.01
C PHE A 183 -25.64 -0.47 -1.13
N LEU A 184 -26.28 -1.46 -1.73
CA LEU A 184 -27.05 -2.48 -1.02
C LEU A 184 -26.20 -3.19 0.03
N PHE A 185 -25.05 -3.71 -0.38
CA PHE A 185 -24.15 -4.41 0.53
C PHE A 185 -23.57 -3.48 1.59
N GLY A 186 -23.22 -2.25 1.22
CA GLY A 186 -22.69 -1.24 2.14
C GLY A 186 -23.68 -0.84 3.24
N VAL A 187 -24.91 -0.49 2.88
CA VAL A 187 -25.97 -0.10 3.83
C VAL A 187 -26.25 -1.24 4.83
N VAL A 188 -26.38 -2.48 4.34
CA VAL A 188 -26.59 -3.63 5.22
C VAL A 188 -25.39 -3.83 6.15
N ALA A 189 -24.15 -3.69 5.65
CA ALA A 189 -22.95 -3.78 6.49
C ALA A 189 -22.92 -2.70 7.58
N PHE A 190 -23.26 -1.44 7.26
CA PHE A 190 -23.33 -0.35 8.24
C PHE A 190 -24.34 -0.59 9.34
N CYS A 191 -25.57 -0.96 8.97
CA CYS A 191 -26.62 -1.23 9.93
C CYS A 191 -26.24 -2.38 10.85
N LEU A 192 -25.66 -3.46 10.29
CA LEU A 192 -25.14 -4.58 11.06
C LEU A 192 -23.92 -4.20 11.92
N ALA A 193 -23.15 -3.18 11.58
CA ALA A 193 -22.05 -2.70 12.41
C ALA A 193 -22.54 -1.81 13.57
N ARG A 194 -23.55 -0.97 13.33
CA ARG A 194 -24.05 0.00 14.31
C ARG A 194 -24.82 -0.64 15.46
N CYS A 195 -25.52 -1.74 15.22
CA CYS A 195 -26.20 -2.51 16.28
C CYS A 195 -25.21 -3.29 17.20
N GLN A 196 -23.90 -3.01 17.16
CA GLN A 196 -22.89 -3.62 18.04
C GLN A 196 -22.77 -2.91 19.41
N GLY A 197 -23.34 -1.71 19.56
CA GLY A 197 -23.34 -0.97 20.82
C GLY A 197 -24.21 -1.62 21.90
N GLN A 198 -23.72 -1.60 23.15
CA GLN A 198 -24.29 -2.24 24.36
C GLN A 198 -25.65 -1.68 24.85
N GLY A 199 -26.38 -0.93 24.02
CA GLY A 199 -27.71 -0.47 24.38
C GLY A 199 -28.70 -1.62 24.37
N ARG A 200 -29.19 -2.04 25.54
CA ARG A 200 -30.45 -2.79 25.70
C ARG A 200 -31.54 -1.98 25.00
N SER A 201 -31.80 -2.27 23.74
CA SER A 201 -33.00 -1.82 23.07
C SER A 201 -33.95 -3.01 23.07
N ASP A 202 -35.06 -2.83 23.77
CA ASP A 202 -36.17 -3.77 23.94
C ASP A 202 -36.89 -3.99 22.59
N PHE A 203 -36.21 -4.66 21.67
CA PHE A 203 -36.83 -5.13 20.44
C PHE A 203 -37.27 -6.58 20.63
N LEU A 204 -38.56 -6.82 20.37
CA LEU A 204 -39.27 -8.09 20.49
C LEU A 204 -38.49 -9.28 19.92
N VAL A 205 -38.48 -10.35 20.70
CA VAL A 205 -37.75 -11.60 20.47
C VAL A 205 -38.29 -12.28 19.22
N GLY A 206 -37.51 -12.26 18.13
CA GLY A 206 -37.81 -13.01 16.90
C GLY A 206 -37.23 -12.39 15.62
N PHE A 207 -37.22 -11.06 15.51
CA PHE A 207 -36.78 -10.31 14.31
C PHE A 207 -35.82 -9.16 14.66
N ARG A 208 -34.80 -9.45 15.46
CA ARG A 208 -33.82 -8.46 15.94
C ARG A 208 -33.15 -7.70 14.78
N GLY A 209 -33.60 -6.48 14.53
CA GLY A 209 -32.95 -5.43 13.74
C GLY A 209 -32.86 -5.67 12.23
N ILE A 210 -32.68 -6.91 11.77
CA ILE A 210 -32.35 -7.22 10.37
C ILE A 210 -33.57 -7.10 9.46
N GLY A 211 -34.75 -7.55 9.90
CA GLY A 211 -35.99 -7.34 9.15
C GLY A 211 -36.34 -5.86 9.01
N VAL A 212 -36.09 -5.08 10.06
CA VAL A 212 -36.25 -3.62 10.06
C VAL A 212 -35.21 -2.96 9.14
N VAL A 213 -33.97 -3.43 9.16
CA VAL A 213 -32.88 -2.90 8.30
C VAL A 213 -33.08 -3.25 6.83
N LEU A 214 -33.43 -4.50 6.51
CA LEU A 214 -33.74 -4.91 5.14
C LEU A 214 -35.03 -4.25 4.66
N GLY A 215 -36.05 -4.15 5.52
CA GLY A 215 -37.30 -3.45 5.21
C GLY A 215 -37.05 -1.96 4.96
N PHE A 216 -36.27 -1.30 5.83
CA PHE A 216 -35.87 0.08 5.66
C PHE A 216 -35.02 0.28 4.41
N ALA A 217 -33.99 -0.54 4.16
CA ALA A 217 -33.17 -0.45 2.96
C ALA A 217 -33.99 -0.67 1.67
N SER A 218 -34.89 -1.65 1.68
CA SER A 218 -35.79 -1.93 0.54
C SER A 218 -36.77 -0.77 0.33
N LEU A 219 -37.33 -0.21 1.40
CA LEU A 219 -38.23 0.93 1.36
C LEU A 219 -37.52 2.21 0.91
N THR A 220 -36.31 2.48 1.40
CA THR A 220 -35.48 3.62 0.97
C THR A 220 -35.07 3.49 -0.49
N LEU A 221 -34.79 2.28 -0.98
CA LEU A 221 -34.49 2.07 -2.40
C LEU A 221 -35.73 2.18 -3.27
N ALA A 222 -36.88 1.66 -2.82
CA ALA A 222 -38.15 1.79 -3.54
C ALA A 222 -38.64 3.24 -3.58
N LEU A 223 -38.59 3.95 -2.44
CA LEU A 223 -38.98 5.35 -2.35
C LEU A 223 -37.96 6.27 -3.00
N GLY A 224 -36.66 6.08 -2.77
CA GLY A 224 -35.60 6.88 -3.36
C GLY A 224 -35.50 6.67 -4.88
N GLY A 225 -35.54 5.43 -5.34
CA GLY A 225 -35.59 5.08 -6.76
C GLY A 225 -36.89 5.58 -7.41
N GLY A 226 -38.03 5.43 -6.73
CA GLY A 226 -39.32 5.96 -7.17
C GLY A 226 -39.34 7.48 -7.26
N LEU A 227 -38.81 8.19 -6.27
CA LEU A 227 -38.71 9.66 -6.27
C LEU A 227 -37.79 10.13 -7.39
N ILE A 228 -36.59 9.53 -7.52
CA ILE A 228 -35.64 9.91 -8.56
C ILE A 228 -36.23 9.65 -9.94
N ALA A 229 -36.94 8.55 -10.15
CA ALA A 229 -37.63 8.28 -11.42
C ALA A 229 -38.75 9.30 -11.70
N LEU A 230 -39.51 9.69 -10.67
CA LEU A 230 -40.60 10.66 -10.77
C LEU A 230 -40.08 12.08 -11.06
N PHE A 231 -38.96 12.46 -10.44
CA PHE A 231 -38.33 13.77 -10.62
C PHE A 231 -37.23 13.79 -11.70
N LEU A 232 -36.94 12.65 -12.33
CA LEU A 232 -35.95 12.53 -13.41
C LEU A 232 -36.12 13.60 -14.51
N PRO A 233 -37.33 13.88 -15.05
CA PRO A 233 -37.49 14.93 -16.05
C PRO A 233 -37.12 16.32 -15.52
N VAL A 234 -37.45 16.63 -14.26
CA VAL A 234 -37.13 17.92 -13.62
C VAL A 234 -35.63 18.02 -13.34
N LEU A 235 -35.00 16.96 -12.82
CA LEU A 235 -33.56 16.89 -12.59
C LEU A 235 -32.77 16.97 -13.90
N THR A 236 -33.28 16.38 -14.98
CA THR A 236 -32.66 16.45 -16.30
C THR A 236 -32.78 17.86 -16.88
N ALA A 237 -33.92 18.53 -16.70
CA ALA A 237 -34.11 19.92 -17.09
C ALA A 237 -33.15 20.83 -16.31
N ALA A 238 -33.06 20.67 -14.99
CA ALA A 238 -32.16 21.42 -14.11
C ALA A 238 -30.68 21.17 -14.42
N ALA A 239 -30.31 19.93 -14.76
CA ALA A 239 -28.95 19.58 -15.18
C ALA A 239 -28.58 20.23 -16.52
N LYS A 240 -29.52 20.27 -17.49
CA LYS A 240 -29.30 20.97 -18.76
C LYS A 240 -29.09 22.47 -18.56
N THR A 241 -29.87 23.11 -17.70
CA THR A 241 -29.65 24.53 -17.35
C THR A 241 -28.35 24.74 -16.57
N GLY A 242 -28.03 23.87 -15.62
CA GLY A 242 -26.78 23.93 -14.87
C GLY A 242 -25.54 23.76 -15.73
N VAL A 243 -25.56 22.82 -16.69
CA VAL A 243 -24.48 22.64 -17.68
C VAL A 243 -24.37 23.85 -18.60
N ALA A 244 -25.48 24.44 -19.06
CA ALA A 244 -25.45 25.66 -19.88
C ALA A 244 -24.82 26.85 -19.13
N VAL A 245 -25.12 26.99 -17.82
CA VAL A 245 -24.52 28.00 -16.95
C VAL A 245 -23.04 27.72 -16.69
N LEU A 246 -22.65 26.47 -16.41
CA LEU A 246 -21.24 26.10 -16.25
C LEU A 246 -20.46 26.33 -17.54
N GLN A 247 -21.02 25.98 -18.70
CA GLN A 247 -20.36 26.20 -19.99
C GLN A 247 -20.16 27.69 -20.28
N THR A 248 -21.11 28.55 -19.91
CA THR A 248 -20.96 30.01 -20.07
C THR A 248 -19.94 30.60 -19.10
N VAL A 249 -19.88 30.11 -17.86
CA VAL A 249 -18.93 30.59 -16.84
C VAL A 249 -17.50 30.05 -17.04
N PHE A 250 -17.35 28.79 -17.48
CA PHE A 250 -16.05 28.12 -17.65
C PHE A 250 -15.50 28.16 -19.08
N ALA A 251 -16.26 28.63 -20.08
CA ALA A 251 -15.75 28.89 -21.44
C ALA A 251 -14.42 29.71 -21.45
N PRO A 252 -14.28 30.83 -20.70
CA PRO A 252 -13.01 31.54 -20.64
C PRO A 252 -11.90 30.79 -19.87
N ALA A 253 -12.26 29.95 -18.90
CA ALA A 253 -11.31 29.16 -18.11
C ALA A 253 -10.72 27.98 -18.90
N GLY A 254 -11.49 27.38 -19.82
CA GLY A 254 -11.02 26.33 -20.71
C GLY A 254 -9.87 26.78 -21.61
N ALA A 255 -9.95 28.00 -22.17
CA ALA A 255 -8.85 28.59 -22.93
C ALA A 255 -7.59 28.84 -22.08
N PHE A 256 -7.77 29.16 -20.79
CA PHE A 256 -6.67 29.34 -19.85
C PHE A 256 -6.00 28.02 -19.49
N LEU A 257 -6.80 26.97 -19.28
CA LEU A 257 -6.33 25.62 -18.94
C LEU A 257 -5.60 24.95 -20.13
N VAL A 258 -6.09 25.18 -21.36
CA VAL A 258 -5.37 24.80 -22.60
C VAL A 258 -4.05 25.56 -22.72
N LYS A 259 -3.98 26.85 -22.39
CA LYS A 259 -2.70 27.59 -22.39
C LYS A 259 -1.73 27.07 -21.33
N ILE A 260 -2.20 26.72 -20.13
CA ILE A 260 -1.37 26.10 -19.08
C ILE A 260 -0.88 24.72 -19.51
N LEU A 261 -1.76 23.88 -20.09
CA LEU A 261 -1.38 22.56 -20.60
C LEU A 261 -0.40 22.67 -21.79
N THR A 262 -0.59 23.64 -22.68
CA THR A 262 0.33 23.91 -23.80
C THR A 262 1.66 24.46 -23.29
N PHE A 263 1.66 25.22 -22.19
CA PHE A 263 2.88 25.68 -21.54
C PHE A 263 3.68 24.52 -20.92
N PHE A 264 3.02 23.63 -20.18
CA PHE A 264 3.67 22.48 -19.51
C PHE A 264 4.02 21.32 -20.45
N PHE A 265 3.22 21.05 -21.48
CA PHE A 265 3.38 19.89 -22.37
C PHE A 265 3.73 20.23 -23.82
N GLY A 266 3.56 21.49 -24.26
CA GLY A 266 3.85 21.93 -25.63
C GLY A 266 5.34 22.09 -25.95
N HIS A 267 6.22 22.08 -24.94
CA HIS A 267 7.67 22.17 -25.13
C HIS A 267 8.33 20.88 -25.64
N GLY A 268 7.57 19.79 -25.85
CA GLY A 268 8.09 18.50 -26.28
C GLY A 268 8.12 18.21 -27.79
N ARG A 269 7.66 19.13 -28.66
CA ARG A 269 7.50 18.86 -30.11
C ARG A 269 8.17 19.84 -31.07
N MET A 270 9.10 20.67 -30.62
CA MET A 270 9.93 21.52 -31.49
C MET A 270 11.43 21.28 -31.28
N LYS A 271 11.87 20.02 -31.38
CA LYS A 271 13.30 19.72 -31.54
C LYS A 271 13.54 18.41 -32.28
N GLN A 272 12.99 18.31 -33.49
CA GLN A 272 13.38 17.30 -34.45
C GLN A 272 13.32 17.90 -35.84
N ASP A 273 14.21 18.86 -36.08
CA ASP A 273 14.79 19.19 -37.39
C ASP A 273 15.83 20.30 -37.18
N GLN A 274 17.06 19.88 -36.88
CA GLN A 274 18.30 20.52 -37.34
C GLN A 274 19.48 19.70 -36.83
N ALA A 275 20.09 18.98 -37.77
CA ALA A 275 21.40 18.37 -37.63
C ALA A 275 22.50 19.45 -37.69
N GLY A 276 23.60 19.20 -36.97
CA GLY A 276 24.83 20.01 -36.94
C GLY A 276 24.75 21.12 -35.89
N THR A 277 25.62 21.20 -34.87
CA THR A 277 27.07 21.15 -34.98
C THR A 277 27.64 20.85 -33.58
N GLN A 278 28.70 20.04 -33.52
CA GLN A 278 29.51 19.82 -32.33
C GLN A 278 30.09 21.15 -31.80
N SER A 279 30.18 21.26 -30.47
CA SER A 279 31.42 21.54 -29.73
C SER A 279 31.15 22.33 -28.45
N GLY A 280 31.79 21.91 -27.35
CA GLY A 280 31.95 22.74 -26.17
C GLY A 280 31.10 22.35 -24.96
N GLN A 281 31.19 21.11 -24.49
CA GLN A 281 30.78 20.81 -23.11
C GLN A 281 31.58 19.70 -22.40
N ASP A 282 32.83 19.47 -22.81
CA ASP A 282 33.76 18.55 -22.12
C ASP A 282 34.93 19.28 -21.42
N ALA A 283 34.87 20.61 -21.28
CA ALA A 283 35.93 21.39 -20.61
C ALA A 283 35.68 21.63 -19.11
N LEU A 284 34.52 21.24 -18.56
CA LEU A 284 34.17 21.42 -17.14
C LEU A 284 34.09 20.10 -16.35
N LEU A 285 34.19 18.95 -17.02
CA LEU A 285 34.25 17.62 -16.40
C LEU A 285 35.65 17.00 -16.38
N GLN A 286 36.63 17.60 -17.07
CA GLN A 286 38.05 17.19 -16.99
C GLN A 286 38.83 17.89 -15.88
N THR A 287 38.27 18.92 -15.23
CA THR A 287 38.96 19.68 -14.17
C THR A 287 38.81 19.06 -12.77
N ILE A 288 38.13 17.92 -12.64
CA ILE A 288 37.95 17.20 -11.36
C ILE A 288 38.77 15.89 -11.31
N THR A 289 39.44 15.49 -12.40
CA THR A 289 40.19 14.21 -12.49
C THR A 289 41.71 14.37 -12.56
N GLY A 290 42.25 15.46 -11.99
CA GLY A 290 43.68 15.78 -12.02
C GLY A 290 44.42 15.75 -10.68
N TRP A 291 43.98 14.97 -9.69
CA TRP A 291 44.79 14.67 -8.51
C TRP A 291 45.36 13.26 -8.66
N GLN A 292 46.62 13.14 -9.08
CA GLN A 292 47.39 11.92 -8.91
C GLN A 292 47.88 11.86 -7.46
N PRO A 293 47.37 10.94 -6.61
CA PRO A 293 47.98 10.72 -5.31
C PRO A 293 49.29 9.96 -5.53
N GLU A 294 50.42 10.50 -5.11
CA GLU A 294 51.69 9.79 -5.19
C GLU A 294 51.74 8.61 -4.20
N GLY A 295 52.08 7.42 -4.71
CA GLY A 295 52.58 6.27 -3.96
C GLY A 295 51.61 5.61 -2.98
N TRP A 296 51.59 6.07 -1.72
CA TRP A 296 50.92 5.39 -0.61
C TRP A 296 49.43 5.76 -0.47
N LEU A 297 49.04 6.96 -0.95
CA LEU A 297 47.65 7.43 -0.89
C LEU A 297 46.73 6.64 -1.83
N VAL A 298 47.24 6.17 -2.98
CA VAL A 298 46.50 5.29 -3.91
C VAL A 298 46.23 3.94 -3.25
N LEU A 299 47.25 3.35 -2.61
CA LEU A 299 47.10 2.09 -1.88
C LEU A 299 46.13 2.23 -0.70
N LEU A 300 46.17 3.35 0.03
CA LEU A 300 45.22 3.63 1.10
C LEU A 300 43.79 3.79 0.56
N GLN A 301 43.62 4.50 -0.55
CA GLN A 301 42.32 4.73 -1.19
C GLN A 301 41.73 3.44 -1.75
N GLU A 302 42.54 2.61 -2.43
CA GLU A 302 42.12 1.29 -2.91
C GLU A 302 41.79 0.36 -1.74
N ALA A 303 42.60 0.36 -0.68
CA ALA A 303 42.32 -0.43 0.52
C ALA A 303 41.02 0.03 1.21
N LEU A 304 40.77 1.34 1.31
CA LEU A 304 39.52 1.90 1.84
C LEU A 304 38.32 1.56 0.94
N LEU A 305 38.50 1.58 -0.38
CA LEU A 305 37.43 1.25 -1.33
C LEU A 305 37.10 -0.24 -1.27
N VAL A 306 38.10 -1.12 -1.25
CA VAL A 306 37.90 -2.57 -1.07
C VAL A 306 37.31 -2.87 0.30
N LEU A 307 37.74 -2.19 1.35
CA LEU A 307 37.18 -2.33 2.69
C LEU A 307 35.72 -1.86 2.74
N THR A 308 35.38 -0.73 2.14
CA THR A 308 34.01 -0.20 2.13
C THR A 308 33.07 -1.08 1.30
N ILE A 309 33.49 -1.52 0.11
CA ILE A 309 32.73 -2.48 -0.69
C ILE A 309 32.59 -3.81 0.06
N GLY A 310 33.66 -4.30 0.68
CA GLY A 310 33.64 -5.50 1.50
C GLY A 310 32.66 -5.39 2.68
N VAL A 311 32.64 -4.25 3.38
CA VAL A 311 31.70 -3.98 4.47
C VAL A 311 30.26 -3.88 3.96
N ILE A 312 30.01 -3.20 2.84
CA ILE A 312 28.67 -3.11 2.23
C ILE A 312 28.19 -4.50 1.82
N PHE A 313 29.04 -5.29 1.17
CA PHE A 313 28.72 -6.66 0.78
C PHE A 313 28.42 -7.55 1.98
N LEU A 314 29.23 -7.47 3.05
CA LEU A 314 28.99 -8.20 4.29
C LEU A 314 27.69 -7.76 4.99
N LEU A 315 27.37 -6.47 4.97
CA LEU A 315 26.11 -5.94 5.50
C LEU A 315 24.91 -6.43 4.68
N ALA A 316 25.01 -6.40 3.36
CA ALA A 316 23.97 -6.92 2.46
C ALA A 316 23.77 -8.42 2.65
N LEU A 317 24.85 -9.19 2.79
CA LEU A 317 24.80 -10.63 3.06
C LEU A 317 24.18 -10.91 4.43
N ALA A 318 24.61 -10.20 5.47
CA ALA A 318 24.06 -10.32 6.82
C ALA A 318 22.57 -9.99 6.84
N LEU A 319 22.14 -8.93 6.16
CA LEU A 319 20.74 -8.56 6.01
C LEU A 319 19.95 -9.67 5.29
N THR A 320 20.51 -10.23 4.21
CA THR A 320 19.87 -11.30 3.45
C THR A 320 19.68 -12.56 4.30
N VAL A 321 20.72 -12.98 5.03
CA VAL A 321 20.66 -14.12 5.96
C VAL A 321 19.64 -13.86 7.06
N LEU A 322 19.59 -12.63 7.59
CA LEU A 322 18.68 -12.26 8.67
C LEU A 322 17.22 -12.22 8.20
N VAL A 323 16.96 -11.68 7.01
CA VAL A 323 15.63 -11.73 6.37
C VAL A 323 15.24 -13.19 6.09
N GLY A 324 16.15 -14.00 5.57
CA GLY A 324 15.94 -15.43 5.33
C GLY A 324 15.61 -16.20 6.61
N TRP A 325 16.36 -15.96 7.69
CA TRP A 325 16.08 -16.54 9.00
C TRP A 325 14.74 -16.05 9.54
N GLN A 326 14.45 -14.75 9.49
CA GLN A 326 13.17 -14.20 9.93
C GLN A 326 12.00 -14.83 9.16
N LEU A 327 12.16 -15.07 7.86
CA LEU A 327 11.17 -15.75 7.02
C LEU A 327 10.98 -17.21 7.45
N VAL A 328 12.06 -17.99 7.59
CA VAL A 328 12.00 -19.40 8.03
C VAL A 328 11.37 -19.51 9.42
N TRP A 329 11.77 -18.63 10.34
CA TRP A 329 11.21 -18.55 11.68
C TRP A 329 9.71 -18.25 11.62
N TRP A 330 9.30 -17.25 10.84
CA TRP A 330 7.89 -16.90 10.66
C TRP A 330 7.09 -18.04 10.03
N LEU A 331 7.63 -18.73 9.02
CA LEU A 331 7.01 -19.89 8.38
C LEU A 331 6.79 -21.05 9.37
N ALA A 332 7.71 -21.23 10.32
CA ALA A 332 7.62 -22.24 11.37
C ALA A 332 6.65 -21.87 12.51
N GLN A 333 6.28 -20.59 12.66
CA GLN A 333 5.34 -20.15 13.70
C GLN A 333 3.94 -20.71 13.49
N LYS A 334 3.26 -21.01 14.59
CA LYS A 334 1.85 -21.42 14.64
C LYS A 334 0.94 -20.20 14.81
N THR A 335 -0.12 -20.13 14.03
CA THR A 335 -1.14 -19.08 14.13
C THR A 335 -1.93 -19.20 15.43
N GLY A 336 -2.03 -18.13 16.23
CA GLY A 336 -2.89 -18.09 17.42
C GLY A 336 -2.21 -18.34 18.77
N LYS A 337 -0.87 -18.45 18.84
CA LYS A 337 -0.17 -18.35 20.13
C LYS A 337 -0.18 -16.89 20.62
N ALA A 338 -0.59 -16.67 21.87
CA ALA A 338 -0.68 -15.35 22.50
C ALA A 338 0.67 -14.64 22.66
N SER A 339 1.78 -15.38 22.56
CA SER A 339 3.12 -14.80 22.46
C SER A 339 3.98 -15.73 21.60
N PRO A 340 4.29 -15.38 20.35
CA PRO A 340 5.38 -16.05 19.64
C PRO A 340 6.68 -15.80 20.43
N GLY A 341 7.59 -16.78 20.45
CA GLY A 341 8.91 -16.60 21.08
C GLY A 341 9.65 -15.38 20.53
N PRO A 342 10.80 -14.98 21.11
CA PRO A 342 11.55 -13.84 20.64
C PRO A 342 11.90 -13.99 19.15
N SER A 343 11.58 -12.97 18.35
CA SER A 343 11.91 -12.96 16.92
C SER A 343 13.43 -12.85 16.72
N PRO A 344 13.98 -13.39 15.63
CA PRO A 344 15.38 -13.14 15.26
C PRO A 344 15.76 -11.65 15.28
N TRP A 345 14.86 -10.77 14.81
CA TRP A 345 15.06 -9.32 14.87
C TRP A 345 15.20 -8.79 16.30
N TRP A 346 14.40 -9.31 17.24
CA TRP A 346 14.51 -8.96 18.65
C TRP A 346 15.82 -9.45 19.27
N MET A 347 16.31 -10.63 18.87
CA MET A 347 17.61 -11.14 19.34
C MET A 347 18.77 -10.25 18.89
N VAL A 348 18.75 -9.79 17.63
CA VAL A 348 19.77 -8.87 17.11
C VAL A 348 19.68 -7.51 17.80
N TRP A 349 18.47 -6.97 17.98
CA TRP A 349 18.28 -5.73 18.74
C TRP A 349 18.79 -5.85 20.18
N ALA A 350 18.46 -6.94 20.86
CA ALA A 350 18.96 -7.22 22.21
C ALA A 350 20.50 -7.34 22.24
N MET A 351 21.12 -7.88 21.20
CA MET A 351 22.59 -7.94 21.07
C MET A 351 23.19 -6.54 20.89
N ILE A 352 22.60 -5.69 20.03
CA ILE A 352 23.02 -4.29 19.85
C ILE A 352 22.92 -3.53 21.18
N VAL A 353 21.81 -3.68 21.90
CA VAL A 353 21.61 -3.03 23.21
C VAL A 353 22.65 -3.52 24.22
N LYS A 354 22.97 -4.82 24.27
CA LYS A 354 24.02 -5.37 25.14
C LYS A 354 25.40 -4.80 24.79
N ILE A 355 25.74 -4.72 23.50
CA ILE A 355 27.02 -4.15 23.03
C ILE A 355 27.10 -2.66 23.38
N ALA A 356 26.03 -1.89 23.12
CA ALA A 356 25.95 -0.48 23.48
C ALA A 356 26.06 -0.26 24.99
N ALA A 357 25.42 -1.11 25.80
CA ALA A 357 25.51 -1.07 27.25
C ALA A 357 26.92 -1.40 27.75
N ALA A 358 27.58 -2.42 27.19
CA ALA A 358 28.96 -2.77 27.50
C ALA A 358 29.93 -1.64 27.13
N PHE A 359 29.72 -1.01 25.98
CA PHE A 359 30.49 0.15 25.54
C PHE A 359 30.28 1.35 26.48
N ALA A 360 29.03 1.67 26.82
CA ALA A 360 28.69 2.74 27.75
C ALA A 360 29.24 2.49 29.16
N ALA A 361 29.32 1.23 29.61
CA ALA A 361 29.94 0.85 30.88
C ALA A 361 31.45 1.04 30.85
N LYS A 362 32.12 0.70 29.74
CA LYS A 362 33.56 0.91 29.55
C LYS A 362 33.91 2.39 29.45
N LEU A 363 33.10 3.17 28.72
CA LEU A 363 33.24 4.63 28.63
C LEU A 363 33.02 5.31 29.99
N ARG A 364 32.05 4.83 30.79
CA ARG A 364 31.85 5.30 32.18
C ARG A 364 33.03 4.98 33.10
N ARG A 365 33.73 3.85 32.89
CA ARG A 365 34.96 3.54 33.64
C ARG A 365 36.12 4.44 33.26
N LEU A 366 36.23 4.83 31.99
CA LEU A 366 37.24 5.78 31.51
C LEU A 366 36.93 7.23 31.91
N ARG A 367 35.65 7.58 32.02
CA ARG A 367 35.17 8.89 32.48
C ARG A 367 35.00 9.02 33.99
N ARG A 368 35.43 8.04 34.81
CA ARG A 368 35.53 8.27 36.25
C ARG A 368 36.57 9.40 36.44
N PRO A 369 36.15 10.61 36.85
CA PRO A 369 37.12 11.59 37.30
C PRO A 369 37.84 10.95 38.48
N SER A 370 39.15 11.11 38.60
CA SER A 370 39.82 10.74 39.84
C SER A 370 39.10 11.48 40.96
N SER A 371 38.35 10.75 41.78
CA SER A 371 37.55 11.30 42.87
C SER A 371 38.44 11.64 44.07
N ARG A 372 39.55 12.32 43.83
CA ARG A 372 40.21 13.15 44.83
C ARG A 372 39.81 14.57 44.48
N ALA A 373 38.88 15.13 45.25
CA ALA A 373 38.71 16.57 45.30
C ALA A 373 40.11 17.17 45.51
N ALA A 374 40.58 17.98 44.56
CA ALA A 374 41.82 18.72 44.75
C ALA A 374 41.60 19.59 45.98
N ASP A 375 42.38 19.32 47.03
CA ASP A 375 42.34 20.07 48.27
C ASP A 375 42.53 21.56 47.92
N PRO A 376 41.55 22.45 48.20
CA PRO A 376 41.63 23.86 47.83
C PRO A 376 42.94 24.50 48.31
N VAL A 377 43.47 23.99 49.42
CA VAL A 377 44.75 24.40 50.00
C VAL A 377 45.92 24.05 49.09
N GLN A 378 45.94 22.87 48.47
CA GLN A 378 46.99 22.49 47.51
C GLN A 378 46.89 23.28 46.21
N LEU A 379 45.68 23.55 45.73
CA LEU A 379 45.48 24.35 44.52
C LEU A 379 45.97 25.79 44.73
N TYR A 380 45.62 26.40 45.88
CA TYR A 380 46.09 27.72 46.25
C TYR A 380 47.61 27.77 46.40
N ARG A 381 48.22 26.76 47.05
CA ARG A 381 49.69 26.66 47.17
C ARG A 381 50.38 26.55 45.81
N THR A 382 49.78 25.81 44.88
CA THR A 382 50.38 25.61 43.55
C THR A 382 50.31 26.90 42.73
N LEU A 383 49.22 27.66 42.88
CA LEU A 383 49.04 28.97 42.24
C LEU A 383 49.96 30.04 42.82
N THR A 384 50.20 30.05 44.15
CA THR A 384 51.16 30.99 44.76
C THR A 384 52.60 30.66 44.37
N ILE A 385 52.99 29.39 44.35
CA ILE A 385 54.33 28.98 43.86
C ILE A 385 54.52 29.34 42.38
N TRP A 386 53.47 29.20 41.57
CA TRP A 386 53.51 29.61 40.16
C TRP A 386 53.60 31.12 40.00
N GLY A 387 52.89 31.90 40.82
CA GLY A 387 52.96 33.36 40.87
C GLY A 387 54.35 33.87 41.26
N GLU A 388 54.96 33.27 42.29
CA GLU A 388 56.33 33.57 42.72
C GLU A 388 57.36 33.29 41.61
N ARG A 389 57.22 32.16 40.91
CA ARG A 389 58.11 31.82 39.78
C ARG A 389 57.89 32.69 38.54
N SER A 390 56.72 33.30 38.42
CA SER A 390 56.35 34.19 37.31
C SER A 390 56.65 35.67 37.60
N GLY A 391 57.30 35.97 38.74
CA GLY A 391 57.71 37.33 39.12
C GLY A 391 56.61 38.20 39.75
N LEU A 392 55.45 37.60 40.06
CA LEU A 392 54.32 38.26 40.73
C LEU A 392 54.30 37.81 42.19
N ALA A 393 55.21 38.37 43.00
CA ALA A 393 55.22 38.12 44.44
C ALA A 393 54.06 38.88 45.09
N LEU A 394 53.17 38.17 45.80
CA LEU A 394 52.11 38.79 46.59
C LEU A 394 52.71 39.60 47.74
N LEU A 395 52.39 40.89 47.82
CA LEU A 395 52.75 41.74 48.96
C LEU A 395 51.88 41.36 50.16
N LEU A 396 52.50 41.17 51.34
CA LEU A 396 51.85 40.74 52.59
C LEU A 396 50.69 41.65 53.07
N SER A 397 50.49 42.81 52.44
CA SER A 397 49.43 43.77 52.73
C SER A 397 48.16 43.62 51.87
N GLU A 398 48.15 42.72 50.89
CA GLU A 398 46.97 42.51 50.04
C GLU A 398 46.12 41.35 50.56
N THR A 399 45.00 41.68 51.21
CA THR A 399 43.90 40.73 51.41
C THR A 399 42.99 40.73 50.18
N PRO A 400 42.52 39.57 49.69
CA PRO A 400 41.65 39.50 48.53
C PRO A 400 40.34 40.25 48.81
N SER A 401 40.02 41.26 47.99
CA SER A 401 38.69 41.86 47.96
C SER A 401 37.70 40.81 47.43
N GLN A 402 36.56 40.65 48.10
CA GLN A 402 35.48 39.76 47.69
C GLN A 402 34.89 40.14 46.32
#